data_AF-A0A9P9DTD7-F1
#
_entry.id   AF-A0A9P9DTD7-F1
#
_cell.length_a   1.000
_cell.length_b   1.000
_cell.length_c   1.000
_cell.angle_alpha   90.00
_cell.angle_beta   90.00
_cell.angle_gamma   90.00
#
_symmetry.space_group_name_H-M   'P 1'
#
loop_
_entity.id
_entity.type
_entity.pdbx_description
1 polymer ?
#
loop_
_entity_poly.entity_id
_entity_poly.type
_entity_poly.pdbx_seq_one_letter_code
_entity_poly.pdbx_strand_id
1 'polypeptide(L)'
;MAIGVLLGEQHSFMHDLESFFWVLFWMCIHYNGPDKGKVVPRFDKWNFTDTEELAISKTGVISNEGDFLRILAGNFTSYYQPLIPWVNRLRKAVFPNGERWVREDRGLYARMRETLLEAGKGPKVLAER
;
A
#
# COMPACT_ATOMS: atom_id res chain seq x y z
N MET A 1 -2.74 9.17 4.15
CA MET A 1 -3.03 9.04 5.59
C MET A 1 -3.41 7.62 5.95
N ALA A 2 -3.01 7.16 7.14
CA ALA A 2 -3.38 5.88 7.71
C ALA A 2 -4.85 5.85 8.17
N ILE A 3 -5.47 4.67 8.19
CA ILE A 3 -6.89 4.48 8.57
C ILE A 3 -7.14 4.99 9.99
N GLY A 4 -6.28 4.65 10.95
CA GLY A 4 -6.44 5.11 12.34
C GLY A 4 -6.47 6.63 12.48
N VAL A 5 -5.53 7.33 11.82
CA VAL A 5 -5.48 8.80 11.79
C VAL A 5 -6.73 9.40 11.15
N LEU A 6 -7.23 8.80 10.05
CA LEU A 6 -8.48 9.23 9.42
C LEU A 6 -9.70 9.11 10.36
N LEU A 7 -9.65 8.17 11.31
CA LEU A 7 -10.67 7.94 12.34
C LEU A 7 -10.40 8.69 13.66
N GLY A 8 -9.41 9.59 13.68
CA GLY A 8 -9.12 10.43 14.85
C GLY A 8 -8.23 9.79 15.91
N GLU A 9 -7.54 8.67 15.61
CA GLU A 9 -6.57 8.10 16.53
C GLU A 9 -5.34 9.00 16.68
N GLN A 10 -4.74 8.97 17.88
CA GLN A 10 -3.50 9.67 18.13
C GLN A 10 -2.39 9.07 17.25
N HIS A 11 -1.68 9.95 16.53
CA HIS A 11 -0.61 9.56 15.63
C HIS A 11 0.51 8.78 16.34
N SER A 12 1.08 7.80 15.64
CA SER A 12 2.19 6.96 16.11
C SER A 12 3.04 6.51 14.93
N PHE A 13 4.21 5.93 15.19
CA PHE A 13 5.11 5.47 14.13
C PHE A 13 4.47 4.40 13.22
N MET A 14 3.51 3.61 13.73
CA MET A 14 2.81 2.62 12.91
C MET A 14 1.91 3.28 11.86
N HIS A 15 1.35 4.44 12.15
CA HIS A 15 0.60 5.24 11.19
C HIS A 15 1.49 5.78 10.06
N ASP A 16 2.76 6.09 10.36
CA ASP A 16 3.74 6.46 9.33
C ASP A 16 4.04 5.28 8.39
N LEU A 17 4.22 4.09 8.96
CA LEU A 17 4.44 2.86 8.18
C LEU A 17 3.23 2.47 7.34
N GLU A 18 2.02 2.60 7.88
CA GLU A 18 0.79 2.39 7.13
C GLU A 18 0.64 3.44 6.02
N SER A 19 0.95 4.71 6.30
CA SER A 19 0.92 5.77 5.30
C SER A 19 1.92 5.52 4.17
N PHE A 20 3.12 5.02 4.48
CA PHE A 20 4.09 4.59 3.48
C PHE A 20 3.51 3.49 2.57
N PHE A 21 2.86 2.46 3.15
CA PHE A 21 2.19 1.42 2.37
C PHE A 21 1.15 2.02 1.41
N TRP A 22 0.32 2.95 1.89
CA TRP A 22 -0.70 3.58 1.06
C TRP A 22 -0.11 4.42 -0.08
N VAL A 23 0.98 5.14 0.16
CA VAL A 23 1.69 5.88 -0.90
C VAL A 23 2.26 4.92 -1.93
N LEU A 24 2.91 3.83 -1.52
CA LEU A 24 3.43 2.81 -2.44
C LEU A 24 2.31 2.18 -3.29
N PHE A 25 1.20 1.79 -2.66
CA PHE A 25 0.02 1.27 -3.35
C PHE A 25 -0.49 2.26 -4.40
N TRP A 26 -0.60 3.55 -4.04
CA TRP A 26 -1.08 4.60 -4.93
C TRP A 26 -0.10 4.84 -6.10
N MET A 27 1.21 4.89 -5.84
CA MET A 27 2.23 5.05 -6.89
C MET A 27 2.17 3.90 -7.91
N CYS A 28 2.06 2.65 -7.46
CA CYS A 28 1.99 1.48 -8.34
C CYS A 28 0.78 1.51 -9.30
N ILE A 29 -0.29 2.22 -8.93
CA ILE A 29 -1.50 2.39 -9.74
C ILE A 29 -1.35 3.58 -10.70
N HIS A 30 -0.75 4.67 -10.23
CA HIS A 30 -0.75 5.97 -10.91
C HIS A 30 0.51 6.25 -11.74
N TYR A 31 1.56 5.43 -11.68
CA TYR A 31 2.79 5.69 -12.44
C TYR A 31 3.19 4.48 -13.27
N ASN A 32 3.56 4.68 -14.54
CA ASN A 32 4.13 3.65 -15.41
C ASN A 32 5.65 3.82 -15.55
N GLY A 33 6.32 3.95 -14.40
CA GLY A 33 7.74 4.30 -14.30
C GLY A 33 7.99 5.78 -13.95
N PRO A 34 9.26 6.18 -13.79
CA PRO A 34 9.65 7.56 -13.49
C PRO A 34 9.04 8.55 -14.48
N ASP A 35 8.48 9.65 -13.97
CA ASP A 35 7.87 10.75 -14.71
C ASP A 35 6.71 10.37 -15.66
N LYS A 36 6.21 9.14 -15.57
CA LYS A 36 5.12 8.60 -16.42
C LYS A 36 3.83 8.45 -15.62
N GLY A 37 3.32 9.56 -15.10
CA GLY A 37 2.06 9.61 -14.36
C GLY A 37 0.84 9.32 -15.23
N LYS A 38 -0.17 8.67 -14.64
CA LYS A 38 -1.52 8.48 -15.18
C LYS A 38 -2.53 8.61 -14.03
N VAL A 39 -3.75 9.00 -14.37
CA VAL A 39 -4.83 9.08 -13.40
C VAL A 39 -5.73 7.86 -13.53
N VAL A 40 -5.87 7.09 -12.46
CA VAL A 40 -6.88 6.05 -12.32
C VAL A 40 -8.03 6.62 -11.48
N PRO A 41 -9.18 7.01 -12.07
CA PRO A 41 -10.21 7.79 -11.37
C PRO A 41 -10.70 7.15 -10.07
N ARG A 42 -10.79 5.82 -10.03
CA ARG A 42 -11.20 5.06 -8.85
C ARG A 42 -10.34 5.35 -7.61
N PHE A 43 -9.03 5.55 -7.79
CA PHE A 43 -8.08 5.78 -6.70
C PHE A 43 -7.64 7.23 -6.60
N ASP A 44 -7.80 8.02 -7.67
CA ASP A 44 -7.61 9.47 -7.63
C ASP A 44 -8.62 10.16 -6.73
N LYS A 45 -9.86 9.66 -6.69
CA LYS A 45 -10.93 10.19 -5.83
C LYS A 45 -10.55 10.25 -4.35
N TRP A 46 -9.62 9.41 -3.89
CA TRP A 46 -9.15 9.38 -2.51
C TRP A 46 -8.50 10.70 -2.07
N ASN A 47 -8.06 11.54 -3.02
CA ASN A 47 -7.53 12.88 -2.73
C ASN A 47 -8.61 13.88 -2.30
N PHE A 48 -9.89 13.58 -2.58
CA PHE A 48 -11.01 14.51 -2.40
C PHE A 48 -12.13 13.95 -1.52
N THR A 49 -12.08 12.66 -1.22
CA THR A 49 -13.03 11.99 -0.32
C THR A 49 -12.79 12.46 1.12
N ASP A 50 -13.86 12.63 1.90
CA ASP A 50 -13.74 12.93 3.32
C ASP A 50 -13.05 11.80 4.10
N THR A 51 -12.65 12.09 5.32
CA THR A 51 -11.79 11.20 6.09
C THR A 51 -12.45 9.88 6.46
N GLU A 52 -13.75 9.90 6.78
CA GLU A 52 -14.50 8.71 7.19
C GLU A 52 -14.74 7.77 6.00
N GLU A 53 -15.23 8.30 4.88
CA GLU A 53 -15.41 7.53 3.64
C GLU A 53 -14.08 6.99 3.10
N LEU A 54 -12.99 7.75 3.23
CA LEU A 54 -11.66 7.27 2.86
C LEU A 54 -11.19 6.12 3.76
N ALA A 55 -11.46 6.17 5.06
CA ALA A 55 -11.13 5.11 6.01
C ALA A 55 -11.90 3.81 5.69
N ILE A 56 -13.20 3.92 5.41
CA ILE A 56 -14.07 2.80 5.00
C ILE A 56 -13.56 2.20 3.69
N SER A 57 -13.32 3.04 2.68
CA SER A 57 -12.83 2.59 1.38
C SER A 57 -11.49 1.86 1.49
N LYS A 58 -10.56 2.34 2.32
CA LYS A 58 -9.26 1.69 2.53
C LYS A 58 -9.38 0.37 3.26
N THR A 59 -10.22 0.31 4.30
CA THR A 59 -10.53 -0.92 5.04
C THR A 59 -11.07 -1.98 4.09
N GLY A 60 -12.03 -1.62 3.23
CA GLY A 60 -12.60 -2.53 2.24
C GLY A 60 -11.59 -3.04 1.21
N VAL A 61 -10.54 -2.28 0.89
CA VAL A 61 -9.48 -2.73 -0.04
C VAL A 61 -8.60 -3.81 0.60
N ILE A 62 -8.30 -3.75 1.90
CA ILE A 62 -7.31 -4.63 2.56
C ILE A 62 -7.90 -5.85 3.26
N SER A 63 -9.22 -5.88 3.45
CA SER A 63 -9.92 -6.87 4.29
C SER A 63 -9.88 -8.28 3.73
N ASN A 64 -9.97 -8.43 2.41
CA ASN A 64 -9.91 -9.73 1.73
C ASN A 64 -8.70 -9.82 0.81
N GLU A 65 -7.85 -10.82 1.02
CA GLU A 65 -6.63 -11.00 0.22
C GLU A 65 -6.90 -11.27 -1.27
N GLY A 66 -7.93 -12.06 -1.58
CA GLY A 66 -8.28 -12.38 -2.97
C GLY A 66 -8.75 -11.15 -3.73
N ASP A 67 -9.64 -10.35 -3.12
CA ASP A 67 -10.07 -9.08 -3.69
C ASP A 67 -8.93 -8.07 -3.80
N PHE A 68 -8.06 -8.00 -2.79
CA PHE A 68 -6.87 -7.16 -2.83
C PHE A 68 -5.99 -7.51 -4.03
N LEU A 69 -5.67 -8.79 -4.23
CA LEU A 69 -4.85 -9.25 -5.37
C LEU A 69 -5.54 -8.96 -6.72
N ARG A 70 -6.86 -9.17 -6.81
CA ARG A 70 -7.64 -8.82 -8.00
C ARG A 70 -7.60 -7.32 -8.30
N ILE A 71 -7.68 -6.48 -7.26
CA ILE A 71 -7.53 -5.03 -7.38
C ILE A 71 -6.13 -4.68 -7.88
N LEU A 72 -5.07 -5.27 -7.31
CA LEU A 72 -3.71 -4.99 -7.75
C LEU A 72 -3.51 -5.38 -9.22
N ALA A 73 -3.87 -6.61 -9.59
CA ALA A 73 -3.72 -7.13 -10.95
C ALA A 73 -4.45 -6.27 -12.00
N GLY A 74 -5.64 -5.76 -11.66
CA GLY A 74 -6.43 -4.94 -12.58
C GLY A 74 -6.02 -3.46 -12.67
N ASN A 75 -5.24 -2.93 -11.72
CA ASN A 75 -4.97 -1.49 -11.63
C ASN A 75 -3.48 -1.10 -11.66
N PHE A 76 -2.59 -1.98 -11.22
CA PHE A 76 -1.14 -1.72 -11.27
C PHE A 76 -0.70 -1.54 -12.71
N THR A 77 0.17 -0.56 -12.93
CA THR A 77 0.75 -0.34 -14.26
C THR A 77 1.69 -1.47 -14.64
N SER A 78 1.91 -1.69 -15.94
CA SER A 78 2.81 -2.74 -16.43
C SER A 78 4.19 -2.66 -15.80
N TYR A 79 4.69 -1.45 -15.54
CA TYR A 79 5.96 -1.22 -14.84
C TYR A 79 5.96 -1.77 -13.39
N TYR A 80 4.86 -1.65 -12.65
CA TYR A 80 4.77 -2.07 -11.25
C TYR A 80 4.07 -3.41 -11.00
N GLN A 81 3.53 -4.07 -12.03
CA GLN A 81 2.98 -5.44 -11.91
C GLN A 81 3.94 -6.44 -11.21
N PRO A 82 5.26 -6.42 -11.44
CA PRO A 82 6.20 -7.29 -10.71
C PRO A 82 6.23 -7.07 -9.18
N LEU A 83 5.74 -5.92 -8.69
CA LEU A 83 5.68 -5.62 -7.25
C LEU A 83 4.47 -6.21 -6.54
N ILE A 84 3.49 -6.77 -7.26
CA ILE A 84 2.25 -7.31 -6.66
C ILE A 84 2.51 -8.27 -5.49
N PRO A 85 3.39 -9.28 -5.60
CA PRO A 85 3.67 -10.20 -4.50
C PRO A 85 4.25 -9.47 -3.27
N TRP A 86 5.11 -8.48 -3.49
CA TRP A 86 5.78 -7.70 -2.44
C TRP A 86 4.83 -6.73 -1.76
N VAL A 87 3.96 -6.06 -2.51
CA VAL A 87 2.91 -5.20 -1.94
C VAL A 87 1.92 -6.02 -1.12
N ASN A 88 1.55 -7.24 -1.55
CA ASN A 88 0.71 -8.11 -0.73
C ASN A 88 1.42 -8.60 0.54
N ARG A 89 2.74 -8.88 0.48
CA ARG A 89 3.52 -9.20 1.69
C ARG A 89 3.57 -8.02 2.66
N LEU A 90 3.75 -6.79 2.17
CA LEU A 90 3.66 -5.58 2.98
C LEU A 90 2.25 -5.41 3.58
N ARG A 91 1.19 -5.62 2.80
CA ARG A 91 -0.20 -5.59 3.29
C ARG A 91 -0.38 -6.54 4.47
N LYS A 92 0.07 -7.79 4.36
CA LYS A 92 -0.01 -8.77 5.46
C LYS A 92 0.74 -8.34 6.72
N ALA A 93 1.87 -7.65 6.55
CA ALA A 93 2.66 -7.17 7.68
C ALA A 93 1.99 -5.97 8.37
N VAL A 94 1.45 -5.02 7.60
CA VAL A 94 0.83 -3.79 8.10
C VAL A 94 -0.59 -4.05 8.64
N PHE A 95 -1.36 -4.92 7.97
CA PHE A 95 -2.73 -5.28 8.28
C PHE A 95 -2.84 -6.78 8.57
N PRO A 96 -2.38 -7.24 9.74
CA PRO A 96 -2.49 -8.65 10.12
C PRO A 96 -3.95 -9.08 10.05
N ASN A 97 -4.21 -10.26 9.48
CA ASN A 97 -5.55 -10.80 9.23
C ASN A 97 -6.47 -9.94 8.35
N GLY A 98 -5.93 -8.93 7.63
CA GLY A 98 -6.77 -8.01 6.86
C GLY A 98 -7.49 -6.98 7.73
N GLU A 99 -7.00 -6.76 8.94
CA GLU A 99 -7.59 -5.82 9.89
C GLU A 99 -6.62 -4.70 10.22
N ARG A 100 -7.17 -3.58 10.68
CA ARG A 100 -6.37 -2.52 11.28
C ARG A 100 -5.73 -3.05 12.56
N TRP A 101 -4.47 -2.72 12.77
CA TRP A 101 -3.77 -3.04 14.01
C TRP A 101 -4.38 -2.25 15.18
N VAL A 102 -4.46 -2.88 16.35
CA VAL A 102 -5.01 -2.25 17.58
C VAL A 102 -3.92 -2.02 18.63
N ARG A 103 -2.81 -2.74 18.52
CA ARG A 103 -1.66 -2.64 19.43
C ARG A 103 -0.41 -2.36 18.63
N GLU A 104 0.49 -1.58 19.22
CA GLU A 104 1.76 -1.27 18.57
C GLU A 104 2.63 -2.51 18.42
N ASP A 105 3.23 -2.66 17.23
CA ASP A 105 4.22 -3.69 16.93
C ASP A 105 5.55 -3.04 16.53
N ARG A 106 6.50 -3.05 17.47
CA ARG A 106 7.86 -2.52 17.27
C ARG A 106 8.66 -3.28 16.21
N GLY A 107 8.30 -4.52 15.89
CA GLY A 107 8.93 -5.33 14.85
C GLY A 107 8.46 -5.01 13.43
N LEU A 108 7.38 -4.24 13.27
CA LEU A 108 6.82 -3.96 11.94
C LEU A 108 7.83 -3.29 11.00
N TYR A 109 8.57 -2.30 11.50
CA TYR A 109 9.59 -1.60 10.73
C TYR A 109 10.62 -2.57 10.11
N ALA A 110 11.13 -3.51 10.92
CA ALA A 110 12.11 -4.49 10.47
C ALA A 110 11.53 -5.40 9.37
N ARG A 111 10.31 -5.91 9.55
CA ARG A 111 9.66 -6.79 8.55
C ARG A 111 9.35 -6.06 7.24
N MET A 112 8.93 -4.79 7.31
CA MET A 112 8.73 -3.97 6.10
C MET A 112 10.06 -3.74 5.38
N ARG A 113 11.11 -3.37 6.11
CA ARG A 113 12.44 -3.17 5.56
C ARG A 113 12.98 -4.44 4.89
N GLU A 114 12.88 -5.59 5.55
CA GLU A 114 13.28 -6.89 4.97
C GLU A 114 12.52 -7.20 3.69
N THR A 115 11.20 -7.01 3.70
CA THR A 115 10.36 -7.22 2.51
C THR A 115 10.80 -6.34 1.33
N LEU A 116 11.11 -5.07 1.58
CA LEU A 116 11.61 -4.15 0.55
C LEU A 116 13.01 -4.52 0.06
N LEU A 117 13.90 -4.94 0.96
CA LEU A 117 15.25 -5.39 0.60
C LEU A 117 15.23 -6.65 -0.25
N GLU A 118 14.35 -7.60 0.06
CA GLU A 118 14.16 -8.81 -0.76
C GLU A 118 13.57 -8.47 -2.14
N ALA A 119 12.60 -7.55 -2.20
CA ALA A 119 12.05 -7.08 -3.47
C ALA A 119 13.12 -6.47 -4.39
N GLY A 120 14.05 -5.70 -3.81
CA GLY A 120 15.16 -5.08 -4.53
C GLY A 120 16.22 -6.07 -5.04
N LYS A 121 16.26 -7.31 -4.53
CA LYS A 121 17.19 -8.37 -4.96
C LYS A 121 16.65 -9.22 -6.12
N GLY A 122 15.41 -9.00 -6.55
CA GLY A 122 14.80 -9.75 -7.66
C GLY A 122 15.53 -9.51 -9.00
N PRO A 123 15.50 -10.46 -9.96
CA PRO A 123 16.35 -10.43 -11.16
C PRO A 123 16.09 -9.31 -12.19
N LYS A 124 15.30 -8.28 -11.90
CA LYS A 124 14.88 -7.25 -12.88
C LYS A 124 14.63 -5.83 -12.29
N VAL A 125 15.42 -5.40 -11.30
CA VAL A 125 15.38 -3.99 -10.83
C VAL A 125 16.59 -3.18 -11.35
N LEU A 126 17.45 -3.77 -12.18
CA LEU A 126 18.71 -3.17 -12.65
C LEU A 126 18.83 -2.97 -14.18
N ALA A 127 17.72 -3.02 -14.93
CA ALA A 127 17.65 -2.42 -16.25
C ALA A 127 16.64 -1.27 -16.10
N GLU A 128 17.04 -0.01 -16.03
CA GLU A 128 17.85 0.74 -16.98
C GLU A 128 18.70 1.78 -16.22
N ARG A 129 19.98 1.90 -16.57
CA ARG A 129 20.82 3.08 -16.31
C ARG A 129 20.97 3.84 -17.62
#